data_AF-A0A848MYU4-F1
#
_entry.id   AF-A0A848MYU4-F1
#
_cell.length_a   1.000
_cell.length_b   1.000
_cell.length_c   1.000
_cell.angle_alpha   90.00
_cell.angle_beta   90.00
_cell.angle_gamma   90.00
#
_symmetry.space_group_name_H-M   'P 1'
#
loop_
_entity.id
_entity.type
_entity.pdbx_description
1 polymer ?
#
loop_
_entity_poly.entity_id
_entity_poly.type
_entity_poly.pdbx_seq_one_letter_code
_entity_poly.pdbx_strand_id
1 'polypeptide(L)'
;ENMIPYVSMAQVQDTRGTNEGWELSVSLSEFQAETDTLNSVLKGAQITLFDPSLRYSVNDENQEPTIHASGLELLPSEDAVPVMTAADQKGGGTSSVIWGDHDALAKQVEDGVDVVENTAIQLFVPGSTAKDAVTYTSTLTWELELTPDNEAPDK
;
A
#
# COMPACT_ATOMS: atom_id res chain seq x y z
N GLU A 1 -5.87 -2.35 27.48
CA GLU A 1 -6.92 -1.85 26.56
C GLU A 1 -7.23 -2.95 25.56
N ASN A 2 -8.49 -3.23 25.26
CA ASN A 2 -8.84 -4.11 24.13
C ASN A 2 -8.59 -3.31 22.85
N MET A 3 -7.43 -3.51 22.23
CA MET A 3 -7.16 -2.94 20.91
C MET A 3 -7.94 -3.76 19.89
N ILE A 4 -8.94 -3.15 19.25
CA ILE A 4 -9.61 -3.75 18.09
C ILE A 4 -8.64 -3.61 16.90
N PRO A 5 -8.24 -4.70 16.24
CA PRO A 5 -7.31 -4.62 15.13
C PRO A 5 -8.05 -4.03 13.91
N TYR A 6 -7.48 -2.98 13.34
CA TYR A 6 -7.95 -2.40 12.10
C TYR A 6 -7.15 -2.96 10.93
N VAL A 7 -7.83 -3.19 9.82
CA VAL A 7 -7.19 -3.42 8.52
C VAL A 7 -6.36 -2.20 8.12
N SER A 8 -5.32 -2.42 7.34
CA SER A 8 -4.51 -1.33 6.80
C SER A 8 -5.17 -0.77 5.55
N MET A 9 -5.16 0.55 5.36
CA MET A 9 -5.74 1.17 4.18
C MET A 9 -4.98 2.41 3.72
N ALA A 10 -5.10 2.73 2.43
CA ALA A 10 -4.79 4.04 1.87
C ALA A 10 -6.05 4.63 1.26
N GLN A 11 -6.24 5.95 1.40
CA GLN A 11 -7.46 6.65 0.97
C GLN A 11 -7.12 7.90 0.18
N VAL A 12 -7.81 8.08 -0.95
CA VAL A 12 -7.82 9.30 -1.74
C VAL A 12 -9.21 9.92 -1.65
N GLN A 13 -9.26 11.23 -1.39
CA GLN A 13 -10.48 12.02 -1.45
C GLN A 13 -10.33 13.07 -2.55
N ASP A 14 -10.97 12.83 -3.69
CA ASP A 14 -11.00 13.77 -4.81
C ASP A 14 -12.26 14.63 -4.75
N THR A 15 -12.08 15.90 -4.35
CA THR A 15 -13.15 16.90 -4.27
C THR A 15 -13.10 17.93 -5.39
N ARG A 16 -12.28 17.73 -6.43
CA ARG A 16 -12.07 18.74 -7.49
C ARG A 16 -13.32 18.91 -8.36
N GLY A 17 -14.07 17.83 -8.55
CA GLY A 17 -15.27 17.81 -9.41
C GLY A 17 -14.97 17.88 -10.90
N THR A 18 -13.70 17.97 -11.32
CA THR A 18 -13.26 17.88 -12.72
C THR A 18 -13.25 16.43 -13.21
N ASN A 19 -13.06 15.47 -12.29
CA ASN A 19 -12.91 14.04 -12.58
C ASN A 19 -11.81 13.75 -13.63
N GLU A 20 -10.73 14.53 -13.64
CA GLU A 20 -9.60 14.37 -14.59
C GLU A 20 -8.73 13.13 -14.32
N GLY A 21 -9.10 12.32 -13.32
CA GLY A 21 -8.31 11.18 -12.87
C GLY A 21 -7.17 11.55 -11.92
N TRP A 22 -6.55 10.53 -11.35
CA TRP A 22 -5.43 10.59 -10.41
C TRP A 22 -4.79 9.21 -10.27
N GLU A 23 -3.54 9.18 -9.84
CA GLU A 23 -2.82 7.95 -9.53
C GLU A 23 -2.15 8.07 -8.17
N LEU A 24 -2.42 7.09 -7.29
CA LEU A 24 -1.74 6.90 -6.03
C LEU A 24 -0.70 5.80 -6.20
N SER A 25 0.57 6.14 -5.99
CA SER A 25 1.71 5.24 -6.07
C SER A 25 2.46 5.19 -4.74
N VAL A 26 3.22 4.11 -4.54
CA VAL A 26 4.04 3.92 -3.33
C VAL A 26 5.43 3.41 -3.69
N SER A 27 6.45 3.94 -3.01
CA SER A 27 7.83 3.46 -3.06
C SER A 27 8.34 3.09 -1.67
N LEU A 28 9.41 2.30 -1.62
CA LEU A 28 10.00 1.78 -0.38
C LEU A 28 11.49 2.16 -0.32
N SER A 29 11.97 2.66 0.82
CA SER A 29 13.40 2.87 1.04
C SER A 29 14.10 1.58 1.48
N GLU A 30 15.43 1.55 1.44
CA GLU A 30 16.15 0.44 2.05
C GLU A 30 15.87 0.35 3.56
N PHE A 31 15.85 -0.89 4.07
CA PHE A 31 15.83 -1.19 5.50
C PHE A 31 17.22 -0.97 6.08
N GLN A 32 17.37 0.12 6.83
CA GLN A 32 18.65 0.55 7.40
C GLN A 32 18.64 0.42 8.92
N ALA A 33 19.78 0.00 9.48
CA ALA A 33 19.96 -0.09 10.93
C ALA A 33 19.89 1.30 11.57
N GLU A 34 19.18 1.41 12.69
CA GLU A 34 19.07 2.68 13.44
C GLU A 34 20.36 3.02 14.22
N THR A 35 21.22 2.03 14.42
CA THR A 35 22.49 2.14 15.15
C THR A 35 23.66 1.68 14.28
N ASP A 36 24.84 2.25 14.53
CA ASP A 36 26.06 1.83 13.83
C ASP A 36 26.34 0.34 14.07
N THR A 37 26.54 -0.40 12.98
CA THR A 37 26.70 -1.86 12.97
C THR A 37 27.42 -2.29 11.69
N LEU A 38 27.98 -3.51 11.68
CA LEU A 38 28.73 -4.01 10.53
C LEU A 38 27.83 -4.22 9.31
N ASN A 39 26.61 -4.73 9.54
CA ASN A 39 25.63 -5.07 8.52
C ASN A 39 24.44 -4.09 8.60
N SER A 40 24.65 -2.85 8.19
CA SER A 40 23.68 -1.75 8.37
C SER A 40 22.49 -1.77 7.39
N VAL A 41 22.42 -2.71 6.44
CA VAL A 41 21.37 -2.79 5.41
C VAL A 41 20.87 -4.22 5.25
N LEU A 42 19.55 -4.42 5.24
CA LEU A 42 18.93 -5.71 4.87
C LEU A 42 18.75 -5.82 3.35
N LYS A 43 19.81 -6.23 2.64
CA LYS A 43 19.78 -6.33 1.18
C LYS A 43 18.72 -7.31 0.67
N GLY A 44 17.96 -6.88 -0.33
CA GLY A 44 16.90 -7.67 -0.94
C GLY A 44 15.68 -7.89 -0.04
N ALA A 45 15.56 -7.18 1.08
CA ALA A 45 14.32 -7.15 1.83
C ALA A 45 13.24 -6.45 0.99
N GLN A 46 12.01 -6.94 1.00
CA GLN A 46 10.90 -6.38 0.24
C GLN A 46 9.58 -6.50 0.99
N ILE A 47 8.60 -5.68 0.62
CA ILE A 47 7.23 -5.80 1.10
C ILE A 47 6.35 -6.28 -0.05
N THR A 48 5.41 -7.19 0.21
CA THR A 48 4.40 -7.60 -0.77
C THR A 48 3.00 -7.34 -0.21
N LEU A 49 2.16 -6.71 -1.03
CA LEU A 49 0.77 -6.38 -0.73
C LEU A 49 -0.17 -7.36 -1.47
N PHE A 50 -0.98 -8.09 -0.71
CA PHE A 50 -1.88 -9.14 -1.21
C PHE A 50 -3.35 -8.78 -1.06
N ASP A 51 -4.14 -9.34 -1.95
CA ASP A 51 -5.61 -9.40 -1.91
C ASP A 51 -6.28 -8.08 -1.52
N PRO A 52 -5.98 -6.97 -2.23
CA PRO A 52 -6.56 -5.68 -1.90
C PRO A 52 -8.05 -5.66 -2.19
N SER A 53 -8.80 -4.85 -1.45
CA SER A 53 -10.22 -4.58 -1.70
C SER A 53 -10.50 -3.09 -1.85
N LEU A 54 -11.42 -2.75 -2.74
CA LEU A 54 -11.86 -1.38 -2.98
C LEU A 54 -13.09 -1.05 -2.13
N ARG A 55 -13.07 0.16 -1.54
CA ARG A 55 -14.26 0.84 -1.04
C ARG A 55 -14.36 2.19 -1.73
N TYR A 56 -15.48 2.42 -2.40
CA TYR A 56 -15.74 3.65 -3.13
C TYR A 56 -17.03 4.29 -2.63
N SER A 57 -17.01 5.62 -2.45
CA SER A 57 -18.16 6.34 -1.88
C SER A 57 -19.31 6.57 -2.86
N VAL A 58 -19.03 6.49 -4.16
CA VAL A 58 -20.03 6.72 -5.21
C VAL A 58 -20.58 5.37 -5.67
N ASN A 59 -21.90 5.27 -5.74
CA ASN A 59 -22.59 4.06 -6.18
C ASN A 59 -22.72 4.02 -7.72
N ASP A 60 -21.58 4.02 -8.42
CA ASP A 60 -21.48 3.86 -9.86
C ASP A 60 -20.16 3.15 -10.22
N GLU A 61 -20.28 1.87 -10.60
CA GLU A 61 -19.16 1.01 -11.00
C GLU A 61 -18.37 1.59 -12.19
N ASN A 62 -19.00 2.42 -13.03
CA ASN A 62 -18.30 3.04 -14.17
C ASN A 62 -17.32 4.13 -13.73
N GLN A 63 -17.53 4.70 -12.55
CA GLN A 63 -16.68 5.76 -11.98
C GLN A 63 -15.65 5.23 -10.99
N GLU A 64 -15.66 3.92 -10.70
CA GLU A 64 -14.71 3.32 -9.77
C GLU A 64 -13.26 3.42 -10.27
N PRO A 65 -12.31 3.80 -9.39
CA PRO A 65 -10.90 3.62 -9.68
C PRO A 65 -10.56 2.13 -9.70
N THR A 66 -9.44 1.79 -10.32
CA THR A 66 -8.85 0.45 -10.25
C THR A 66 -7.80 0.39 -9.15
N ILE A 67 -7.65 -0.76 -8.52
CA ILE A 67 -6.60 -1.04 -7.53
C ILE A 67 -5.62 -2.09 -8.08
N HIS A 68 -4.42 -2.15 -7.52
CA HIS A 68 -3.42 -3.14 -7.91
C HIS A 68 -3.92 -4.59 -7.76
N ALA A 69 -3.32 -5.52 -8.50
CA ALA A 69 -3.58 -6.94 -8.32
C ALA A 69 -2.90 -7.48 -7.04
N SER A 70 -3.38 -8.62 -6.54
CA SER A 70 -2.73 -9.33 -5.42
C SER A 70 -1.28 -9.68 -5.76
N GLY A 71 -0.36 -9.48 -4.81
CA GLY A 71 1.07 -9.75 -4.97
C GLY A 71 1.87 -8.55 -5.50
N LEU A 72 1.43 -7.32 -5.23
CA LEU A 72 2.20 -6.12 -5.58
C LEU A 72 3.48 -6.06 -4.73
N GLU A 73 4.64 -6.14 -5.38
CA GLU A 73 5.94 -6.10 -4.72
C GLU A 73 6.46 -4.66 -4.62
N LEU A 74 6.89 -4.28 -3.42
CA LEU A 74 7.60 -3.03 -3.13
C LEU A 74 9.06 -3.38 -2.89
N LEU A 75 9.87 -3.07 -3.89
CA LEU A 75 11.32 -3.29 -3.86
C LEU A 75 12.00 -1.99 -3.39
N PRO A 76 12.95 -2.06 -2.44
CA PRO A 76 13.66 -0.88 -2.00
C PRO A 76 14.42 -0.18 -3.12
N SER A 77 14.37 1.15 -3.12
CA SER A 77 15.12 2.00 -4.07
C SER A 77 14.77 1.80 -5.55
N GLU A 78 13.67 1.10 -5.83
CA GLU A 78 13.02 1.09 -7.14
C GLU A 78 11.97 2.23 -7.23
N ASP A 79 11.50 2.48 -8.45
CA ASP A 79 10.47 3.50 -8.70
C ASP A 79 9.16 3.20 -7.96
N ALA A 80 8.37 4.25 -7.71
CA ALA A 80 7.05 4.10 -7.12
C ALA A 80 6.15 3.26 -8.03
N VAL A 81 5.38 2.35 -7.43
CA VAL A 81 4.44 1.48 -8.14
C VAL A 81 3.00 1.89 -7.87
N PRO A 82 2.10 1.82 -8.87
CA PRO A 82 0.72 2.25 -8.72
C PRO A 82 -0.05 1.30 -7.82
N VAL A 83 -0.76 1.87 -6.86
CA VAL A 83 -1.61 1.17 -5.90
C VAL A 83 -3.08 1.34 -6.25
N MET A 84 -3.48 2.55 -6.67
CA MET A 84 -4.84 2.88 -7.03
C MET A 84 -4.84 3.97 -8.11
N THR A 85 -5.58 3.74 -9.19
CA THR A 85 -5.60 4.63 -10.36
C THR A 85 -7.04 4.94 -10.74
N ALA A 86 -7.37 6.23 -10.82
CA ALA A 86 -8.58 6.74 -11.43
C ALA A 86 -8.24 7.30 -12.81
N ALA A 87 -8.85 6.74 -13.85
CA ALA A 87 -8.79 7.32 -15.19
C ALA A 87 -9.67 8.58 -15.30
N ASP A 88 -9.62 9.25 -16.46
CA ASP A 88 -10.55 10.33 -16.80
C ASP A 88 -12.02 9.89 -16.59
N GLN A 89 -12.81 10.82 -16.05
CA GLN A 89 -14.21 10.66 -15.62
C GLN A 89 -14.44 9.70 -14.43
N LYS A 90 -13.37 9.27 -13.74
CA LYS A 90 -13.43 8.33 -12.60
C LYS A 90 -12.84 8.90 -11.31
N GLY A 91 -13.07 8.20 -10.20
CA GLY A 91 -12.37 8.41 -8.93
C GLY A 91 -12.77 9.66 -8.14
N GLY A 92 -13.77 10.42 -8.60
CA GLY A 92 -14.35 11.51 -7.83
C GLY A 92 -14.97 11.00 -6.52
N GLY A 93 -14.88 11.78 -5.44
CA GLY A 93 -15.31 11.34 -4.11
C GLY A 93 -14.20 10.62 -3.33
N THR A 94 -14.57 9.67 -2.47
CA THR A 94 -13.64 8.96 -1.60
C THR A 94 -13.42 7.54 -2.09
N SER A 95 -12.16 7.19 -2.31
CA SER A 95 -11.72 5.85 -2.72
C SER A 95 -10.71 5.33 -1.71
N SER A 96 -10.89 4.09 -1.26
CA SER A 96 -10.00 3.42 -0.32
C SER A 96 -9.60 2.05 -0.83
N VAL A 97 -8.30 1.79 -0.85
CA VAL A 97 -7.72 0.45 -1.00
C VAL A 97 -7.43 -0.09 0.40
N ILE A 98 -7.83 -1.34 0.65
CA ILE A 98 -7.77 -1.98 1.97
C ILE A 98 -7.02 -3.30 1.87
N TRP A 99 -6.08 -3.53 2.79
CA TRP A 99 -5.32 -4.76 2.95
C TRP A 99 -5.62 -5.42 4.30
N GLY A 100 -6.18 -6.62 4.20
CA GLY A 100 -6.52 -7.47 5.34
C GLY A 100 -8.02 -7.70 5.48
N ASP A 101 -8.36 -8.70 6.28
CA ASP A 101 -9.74 -9.07 6.63
C ASP A 101 -9.98 -8.72 8.09
N HIS A 102 -10.88 -7.77 8.33
CA HIS A 102 -11.19 -7.30 9.69
C HIS A 102 -11.74 -8.43 10.57
N ASP A 103 -12.61 -9.28 10.05
CA ASP A 103 -13.25 -10.34 10.84
C ASP A 103 -12.21 -11.41 11.20
N ALA A 104 -11.29 -11.73 10.28
CA ALA A 104 -10.18 -12.64 10.54
C ALA A 104 -9.21 -12.09 11.60
N LEU A 105 -8.89 -10.79 11.54
CA LEU A 105 -8.04 -10.12 12.54
C LEU A 105 -8.72 -10.04 13.91
N ALA A 106 -10.01 -9.70 13.95
CA ALA A 106 -10.79 -9.64 15.17
C ALA A 106 -10.87 -11.02 15.86
N LYS A 107 -11.07 -12.07 15.07
CA LYS A 107 -11.08 -13.44 15.57
C LYS A 107 -9.76 -13.85 16.23
N GLN A 108 -8.61 -13.46 15.67
CA GLN A 108 -7.30 -13.72 16.30
C GLN A 108 -7.23 -13.12 17.72
N VAL A 109 -7.74 -11.90 17.90
CA VAL A 109 -7.80 -11.24 19.21
C VAL A 109 -8.76 -11.96 20.16
N GLU A 110 -9.93 -12.38 19.67
CA GLU A 110 -10.88 -13.15 20.47
C GLU A 110 -10.31 -14.50 20.92
N ASP A 111 -9.55 -15.16 20.04
CA ASP A 111 -8.84 -16.41 20.31
C ASP A 111 -7.63 -16.21 21.26
N GLY A 112 -7.29 -14.95 21.59
CA GLY A 112 -6.26 -14.61 22.56
C GLY A 112 -4.84 -14.88 22.07
N VAL A 113 -4.59 -14.79 20.75
CA VAL A 113 -3.23 -14.95 20.21
C VAL A 113 -2.32 -13.83 20.70
N ASP A 114 -1.06 -14.17 21.00
CA ASP A 114 -0.06 -13.19 21.48
C ASP A 114 0.27 -12.12 20.43
N VAL A 115 0.20 -12.49 19.13
CA VAL A 115 0.51 -11.62 18.00
C VAL A 115 -0.58 -11.78 16.94
N VAL A 116 -1.23 -10.66 16.60
CA VAL A 116 -2.21 -10.60 15.51
C VAL A 116 -1.47 -10.36 14.21
N GLU A 117 -1.63 -11.26 13.24
CA GLU A 117 -0.95 -11.21 11.96
C GLU A 117 -1.90 -10.76 10.84
N ASN A 118 -1.50 -9.73 10.09
CA ASN A 118 -2.15 -9.33 8.84
C ASN A 118 -1.41 -9.97 7.67
N THR A 119 -1.95 -11.05 7.11
CA THR A 119 -1.32 -11.78 6.00
C THR A 119 -1.34 -11.02 4.67
N ALA A 120 -2.11 -9.92 4.57
CA ALA A 120 -2.20 -9.11 3.35
C ALA A 120 -0.98 -8.19 3.16
N ILE A 121 -0.12 -8.02 4.17
CA ILE A 121 1.11 -7.23 4.09
C ILE A 121 2.25 -8.07 4.63
N GLN A 122 3.16 -8.50 3.75
CA GLN A 122 4.24 -9.41 4.11
C GLN A 122 5.60 -8.76 3.89
N LEU A 123 6.47 -8.88 4.89
CA LEU A 123 7.89 -8.56 4.77
C LEU A 123 8.66 -9.84 4.45
N PHE A 124 9.41 -9.84 3.36
CA PHE A 124 10.39 -10.88 3.06
C PHE A 124 11.80 -10.36 3.29
N VAL A 125 12.61 -11.11 4.04
CA VAL A 125 14.03 -10.84 4.24
C VAL A 125 14.83 -12.07 3.79
N PRO A 126 15.69 -11.96 2.77
CA PRO A 126 16.49 -13.10 2.30
C PRO A 126 17.34 -13.70 3.42
N GLY A 127 17.30 -15.04 3.55
CA GLY A 127 18.13 -15.75 4.53
C GLY A 127 19.63 -15.53 4.36
N SER A 128 20.07 -15.27 3.12
CA SER A 128 21.45 -14.96 2.75
C SER A 128 21.90 -13.55 3.12
N THR A 129 20.97 -12.65 3.49
CA THR A 129 21.34 -11.29 3.88
C THR A 129 22.05 -11.31 5.25
N ALA A 130 23.24 -10.72 5.28
CA ALA A 130 23.97 -10.50 6.53
C ALA A 130 23.20 -9.48 7.38
N LYS A 131 23.08 -9.77 8.67
CA LYS A 131 22.24 -9.01 9.60
C LYS A 131 22.83 -9.08 11.00
N ASP A 132 22.68 -8.00 11.74
CA ASP A 132 23.06 -7.89 13.13
C ASP A 132 21.81 -7.77 14.01
N ALA A 133 21.95 -8.03 15.31
CA ALA A 133 20.84 -7.98 16.26
C ALA A 133 20.50 -6.53 16.67
N VAL A 134 20.07 -5.73 15.69
CA VAL A 134 19.67 -4.32 15.83
C VAL A 134 18.34 -4.06 15.12
N THR A 135 17.73 -2.90 15.37
CA THR A 135 16.50 -2.47 14.68
C THR A 135 16.84 -1.96 13.29
N TYR A 136 16.07 -2.40 12.28
CA TYR A 136 16.13 -1.89 10.92
C TYR A 136 14.82 -1.19 10.58
N THR A 137 14.92 -0.01 9.99
CA THR A 137 13.78 0.85 9.66
C THR A 137 13.81 1.20 8.17
N SER A 138 12.63 1.30 7.58
CA SER A 138 12.41 1.73 6.20
C SER A 138 11.22 2.69 6.14
N THR A 139 11.13 3.49 5.07
CA THR A 139 10.08 4.45 4.81
C THR A 139 9.31 4.04 3.56
N LEU A 140 7.97 3.98 3.69
CA LEU A 140 7.05 3.97 2.56
C LEU A 140 6.72 5.41 2.17
N THR A 141 6.98 5.80 0.93
CA THR A 141 6.64 7.13 0.39
C THR A 141 5.45 7.00 -0.52
N TRP A 142 4.40 7.78 -0.27
CA TRP A 142 3.18 7.79 -1.06
C TRP A 142 3.13 9.04 -1.92
N GLU A 143 2.85 8.85 -3.20
CA GLU A 143 2.80 9.90 -4.21
C GLU A 143 1.40 9.92 -4.84
N LEU A 144 0.76 11.08 -4.84
CA LEU A 144 -0.54 11.27 -5.47
C LEU A 144 -0.38 12.27 -6.61
N GLU A 145 -0.54 11.79 -7.84
CA GLU A 145 -0.37 12.57 -9.05
C GLU A 145 -1.69 12.68 -9.82
N LEU A 146 -1.77 13.69 -10.68
CA LEU A 146 -2.82 13.74 -11.69
C LEU A 146 -2.40 12.82 -12.84
N THR A 147 -3.32 12.02 -13.36
CA THR A 147 -3.06 11.30 -14.60
C THR A 147 -2.73 12.33 -15.69
N PRO A 148 -1.58 12.25 -16.37
CA PRO A 148 -1.25 13.17 -17.45
C PRO A 148 -2.39 13.14 -18.48
N ASP A 149 -2.81 14.32 -18.95
CA ASP A 149 -3.80 14.46 -20.02
C ASP A 149 -3.53 13.43 -21.11
N ASN A 150 -4.51 12.53 -21.34
CA ASN A 150 -4.54 11.75 -22.57
C ASN A 150 -4.36 12.72 -23.74
N GLU A 151 -3.42 12.43 -24.64
CA GLU A 151 -3.18 13.22 -25.86
C GLU A 151 -4.51 13.68 -26.45
N ALA A 152 -4.67 15.00 -26.56
CA ALA A 152 -5.84 15.59 -27.20
C ALA A 152 -6.03 14.91 -28.57
N PRO A 153 -7.27 14.52 -28.95
CA PRO A 153 -7.49 13.96 -30.27
C PRO A 153 -7.08 15.02 -31.30
N ASP A 154 -6.14 14.65 -32.17
CA ASP A 154 -5.74 15.44 -33.35
C ASP A 154 -7.00 16.06 -33.99
N LYS A 155 -7.05 17.40 -34.00
CA LYS A 155 -8.01 18.16 -34.80
C LYS A 155 -7.34 18.67 -36.07
#